data_AF-A0A914ZFX1-F1
#
_entry.id   AF-A0A914ZFX1-F1
#
_cell.length_a   1.000
_cell.length_b   1.000
_cell.length_c   1.000
_cell.angle_alpha   90.00
_cell.angle_beta   90.00
_cell.angle_gamma   90.00
#
_symmetry.space_group_name_H-M   'P 1'
#
loop_
_entity.id
_entity.type
_entity.pdbx_description
1 polymer ?
#
loop_
_entity_poly.entity_id
_entity_poly.type
_entity_poly.pdbx_seq_one_letter_code
_entity_poly.pdbx_strand_id
1 'polypeptide(L)' 'MTTLCGSAVTGLALFKGAVDLDAAWKAAHVDEDWTIEQWGEDDEAQARRAWREKEIRAAVMISKAL' A
#
# COMPACT_ATOMS: atom_id res chain seq x y z
N MET A 1 6.01 1.64 6.18
CA MET A 1 5.57 0.37 5.55
C MET A 1 4.42 -0.26 6.34
N THR A 2 4.63 -0.73 7.56
CA THR A 2 3.58 -1.35 8.40
C THR A 2 2.29 -0.55 8.51
N THR A 3 2.36 0.72 8.93
CA THR A 3 1.17 1.56 9.14
C THR A 3 0.46 1.93 7.85
N LEU A 4 1.20 2.12 6.75
CA LEU A 4 0.65 2.40 5.43
C LEU A 4 -0.12 1.20 4.86
N CYS A 5 0.34 -0.01 5.16
CA CYS A 5 -0.33 -1.25 4.77
C CYS A 5 -1.34 -1.76 5.81
N GLY A 6 -1.48 -1.11 6.97
CA GLY A 6 -2.28 -1.61 8.10
C GLY A 6 -1.84 -2.97 8.67
N SER A 7 -0.66 -3.48 8.28
CA SER A 7 -0.25 -4.87 8.54
C SER A 7 1.27 -4.96 8.74
N ALA A 8 1.68 -5.50 9.89
CA ALA A 8 3.08 -5.76 10.18
C ALA A 8 3.65 -6.88 9.31
N VAL A 9 2.86 -7.91 9.02
CA VAL A 9 3.26 -9.04 8.19
C VAL A 9 3.54 -8.59 6.76
N THR A 10 2.61 -7.85 6.15
CA THR A 10 2.77 -7.30 4.79
C THR A 10 3.94 -6.32 4.73
N GLY A 11 4.07 -5.44 5.74
CA GLY A 11 5.18 -4.49 5.83
C GLY A 11 6.55 -5.17 5.91
N LEU A 12 6.67 -6.24 6.71
CA LEU A 12 7.92 -7.01 6.84
C LEU A 12 8.22 -7.83 5.57
N ALA A 13 7.21 -8.45 4.97
CA ALA A 13 7.37 -9.21 3.73
C ALA A 13 7.91 -8.32 2.60
N LEU A 14 7.36 -7.10 2.46
CA LEU A 14 7.85 -6.11 1.52
C LEU A 14 9.27 -5.63 1.86
N PHE A 15 9.56 -5.33 3.13
CA PHE A 15 10.89 -4.92 3.57
C PHE A 15 11.96 -5.99 3.31
N LYS A 16 11.60 -7.26 3.47
CA LYS A 16 12.49 -8.41 3.19
C LYS A 16 12.54 -8.80 1.71
N GLY A 17 11.78 -8.13 0.84
CA GLY A 17 11.70 -8.45 -0.59
C GLY A 17 11.03 -9.79 -0.90
N ALA A 18 10.27 -10.35 0.04
CA ALA A 18 9.48 -11.57 -0.18
C ALA A 18 8.28 -11.34 -1.10
N VAL A 19 7.80 -10.09 -1.17
CA VAL A 19 6.80 -9.60 -2.13
C VAL A 19 7.26 -8.26 -2.68
N ASP A 20 6.85 -7.93 -3.91
CA ASP A 20 7.08 -6.60 -4.48
C ASP A 20 6.07 -5.57 -3.94
N LEU A 21 6.33 -4.30 -4.24
CA LEU A 21 5.51 -3.19 -3.76
C LEU A 21 4.07 -3.27 -4.27
N ASP A 22 3.87 -3.57 -5.54
CA ASP A 22 2.54 -3.55 -6.14
C ASP A 22 1.68 -4.69 -5.56
N ALA A 23 2.25 -5.87 -5.35
CA ALA A 23 1.61 -6.99 -4.68
C ALA A 23 1.28 -6.68 -3.22
N ALA A 24 2.21 -6.08 -2.47
CA ALA A 24 1.98 -5.65 -1.09
C ALA A 24 0.90 -4.56 -0.98
N TRP A 25 0.90 -3.61 -1.91
CA TRP A 25 -0.05 -2.50 -1.94
C TRP A 25 -1.46 -2.97 -2.25
N LYS A 26 -1.60 -3.88 -3.25
CA LYS A 26 -2.87 -4.52 -3.59
C LYS A 26 -3.41 -5.37 -2.44
N ALA A 27 -2.55 -6.17 -1.81
CA ALA A 27 -2.96 -6.99 -0.66
C ALA A 27 -3.43 -6.13 0.53
N ALA A 28 -2.80 -4.97 0.75
CA ALA A 28 -3.15 -4.06 1.84
C ALA A 28 -4.47 -3.30 1.63
N HIS A 29 -4.94 -3.18 0.38
CA HIS A 29 -6.13 -2.38 0.03
C HIS A 29 -7.21 -3.21 -0.67
N VAL A 30 -7.25 -4.51 -0.41
CA VAL A 30 -8.18 -5.44 -1.06
C VAL A 30 -9.65 -5.07 -0.78
N ASP A 31 -9.94 -4.60 0.43
CA ASP A 31 -11.28 -4.21 0.83
C ASP A 31 -11.69 -2.89 0.15
N GLU A 32 -10.79 -1.90 0.07
CA GLU A 32 -11.05 -0.66 -0.66
C GLU A 32 -11.23 -0.90 -2.16
N ASP A 33 -10.40 -1.76 -2.77
CA ASP A 33 -10.54 -2.13 -4.19
C ASP A 33 -11.90 -2.76 -4.47
N TRP A 34 -12.32 -3.70 -3.62
CA TRP A 34 -13.62 -4.34 -3.75
C TRP A 34 -14.78 -3.33 -3.56
N THR A 35 -14.66 -2.45 -2.57
CA THR A 35 -15.65 -1.39 -2.30
C THR A 35 -15.81 -0.47 -3.53
N ILE A 36 -14.71 -0.06 -4.15
CA ILE A 36 -14.71 0.78 -5.36
C ILE A 36 -15.38 0.05 -6.53
N GLU A 37 -15.11 -1.25 -6.69
CA GLU A 37 -15.73 -2.07 -7.74
C GLU A 37 -17.26 -2.13 -7.59
N GLN A 38 -17.77 -2.22 -6.36
CA GLN A 38 -19.21 -2.35 -6.11
C GLN A 38 -19.96 -1.02 -6.16
N TRP A 39 -19.35 0.05 -5.68
CA TRP A 39 -20.06 1.31 -5.41
C TRP A 39 -19.47 2.53 -6.11
N GLY A 40 -18.43 2.33 -6.90
CA GLY A 40 -17.71 3.41 -7.56
C GLY A 40 -16.70 4.08 -6.63
N GLU A 41 -16.03 5.06 -7.20
CA GLU A 41 -14.87 5.71 -6.59
C GLU A 41 -15.28 6.92 -5.74
N ASP A 42 -14.64 7.11 -4.58
CA ASP A 42 -14.78 8.28 -3.71
C ASP A 42 -13.53 9.18 -3.83
N ASP A 43 -13.72 10.43 -4.27
CA ASP A 43 -12.62 11.36 -4.56
C ASP A 43 -11.70 11.61 -3.36
N GLU A 44 -12.27 11.68 -2.14
CA GLU A 44 -11.49 11.91 -0.94
C GLU A 44 -10.66 10.67 -0.57
N ALA A 45 -11.26 9.47 -0.65
CA ALA A 45 -10.58 8.21 -0.47
C ALA A 45 -9.44 8.03 -1.49
N GLN A 46 -9.65 8.42 -2.74
CA GLN A 46 -8.61 8.38 -3.77
C GLN A 46 -7.47 9.34 -3.51
N ALA A 47 -7.77 10.60 -3.16
CA ALA A 47 -6.74 11.56 -2.82
C ALA A 47 -5.87 11.06 -1.65
N ARG A 48 -6.49 10.50 -0.62
CA ARG A 48 -5.78 9.87 0.51
C ARG A 48 -4.96 8.67 0.07
N ARG A 49 -5.50 7.80 -0.79
CA ARG A 49 -4.81 6.61 -1.29
C ARG A 49 -3.58 6.98 -2.14
N ALA A 50 -3.72 7.95 -3.05
CA ALA A 50 -2.62 8.45 -3.87
C ALA A 50 -1.51 9.08 -3.02
N TRP A 51 -1.85 9.79 -1.95
CA TRP A 51 -0.85 10.30 -1.00
C TRP A 51 -0.12 9.16 -0.29
N ARG A 52 -0.84 8.18 0.27
CA ARG A 52 -0.23 7.01 0.92
C ARG A 52 0.63 6.18 -0.03
N GLU A 53 0.27 6.11 -1.31
CA GLU A 53 1.05 5.40 -2.32
C GLU A 53 2.42 6.06 -2.57
N LYS A 54 2.47 7.40 -2.60
CA LYS A 54 3.74 8.13 -2.69
C LYS A 54 4.63 7.86 -1.48
N GLU A 55 4.04 7.86 -0.28
CA GLU A 55 4.76 7.59 0.96
C GLU A 55 5.33 6.16 1.02
N ILE A 56 4.58 5.15 0.59
CA ILE A 56 5.09 3.76 0.60
C ILE A 56 6.20 3.57 -0.44
N ARG A 57 6.10 4.22 -1.62
CA ARG A 57 7.16 4.21 -2.65
C ARG A 57 8.45 4.82 -2.10
N ALA A 58 8.36 5.96 -1.41
CA ALA A 58 9.50 6.58 -0.74
C ALA A 58 10.10 5.67 0.35
N ALA A 59 9.26 5.03 1.17
CA ALA A 59 9.72 4.12 2.22
C ALA A 59 10.48 2.90 1.64
N VAL A 60 9.98 2.32 0.54
CA VAL A 60 10.66 1.21 -0.17
C VAL A 60 11.98 1.67 -0.80
N MET A 61 12.03 2.88 -1.35
CA MET A 61 13.26 3.44 -1.91
C MET A 61 14.33 3.58 -0.82
N ILE A 62 13.99 4.18 0.32
CA ILE A 62 14.93 4.37 1.43
C ILE A 62 15.36 3.01 1.99
N SER A 63 14.44 2.04 2.16
CA SER A 63 14.79 0.73 2.71
C SER A 63 15.77 -0.05 1.83
N LYS A 64 15.80 0.21 0.52
CA LYS A 64 16.75 -0.42 -0.42
C LYS A 64 18.11 0.30 -0.48
N ALA A 65 18.19 1.52 0.02
CA ALA A 65 19.40 2.33 0.00
C ALA A 65 20.28 2.15 1.26
N LEU A 66 19.77 1.41 2.25
CA LEU A 66 20.46 1.02 3.49
C LEU A 66 20.91 -0.44 3.40
#